data_AF-A0A0T5ZAM2-F1
#
_entry.id   AF-A0A0T5ZAM2-F1
#
_cell.length_a   1.000
_cell.length_b   1.000
_cell.length_c   1.000
_cell.angle_alpha   90.00
_cell.angle_beta   90.00
_cell.angle_gamma   90.00
#
_symmetry.space_group_name_H-M   'P 1'
#
loop_
_entity.id
_entity.type
_entity.pdbx_description
1 polymer ?
#
loop_
_entity_poly.entity_id
_entity_poly.type
_entity_poly.pdbx_seq_one_letter_code
_entity_poly.pdbx_strand_id
1 'polypeptide(L)'
;MGKIIGIDLGTTNSCVAVMEGDTTKVIENSEGDRTTPSIIAYANDGEVLVGQSAKRQAVTNPHHTLFAIKRLIGRMFQDKVVQRDVDMVPYKIVKADNGDAWVEVNGKKMAPPEISAKILQKMKKTAEDYLGEEVTEAVITVPAYFNDSQRQATKDAGRIAGLDVKRIINEPTAAALAYGMDKKRGDQTLAVYDLGGGTFDISIIEIAEIDGEHQFEVLSTNGDTFLGGEDFDMRIIDFLVEEFKKEQGFDLRNDPLALQRLKEAAEKAKVELSGSQQTDINLPYITADQTGPKHLNIKLSRAKLEALVDDLVTRTIEPC
;
A
#
# COMPACT_ATOMS: atom_id res chain seq x y z
N MET A 1 -13.95 -12.62 -26.82
CA MET A 1 -14.16 -12.30 -25.39
C MET A 1 -12.77 -12.03 -24.85
N GLY A 2 -12.46 -10.81 -24.41
CA GLY A 2 -11.11 -10.47 -23.93
C GLY A 2 -10.78 -11.20 -22.63
N LYS A 3 -9.49 -11.32 -22.28
CA LYS A 3 -9.09 -11.91 -21.00
C LYS A 3 -9.53 -11.03 -19.83
N ILE A 4 -10.01 -11.68 -18.76
CA ILE A 4 -10.22 -11.03 -17.46
C ILE A 4 -8.90 -11.06 -16.71
N ILE A 5 -8.42 -9.90 -16.26
CA ILE A 5 -7.17 -9.80 -15.50
C ILE A 5 -7.44 -9.77 -14.00
N GLY A 6 -6.53 -10.31 -13.19
CA GLY A 6 -6.56 -10.21 -11.74
C GLY A 6 -5.62 -9.10 -11.28
N ILE A 7 -6.14 -8.10 -10.56
CA ILE A 7 -5.34 -6.99 -10.02
C ILE A 7 -5.39 -7.01 -8.51
N ASP A 8 -4.24 -7.19 -7.89
CA ASP A 8 -4.04 -6.83 -6.50
C ASP A 8 -3.76 -5.33 -6.39
N LEU A 9 -4.71 -4.57 -5.85
CA LEU A 9 -4.58 -3.13 -5.63
C LEU A 9 -4.17 -2.88 -4.18
N GLY A 10 -2.88 -3.01 -3.86
CA GLY A 10 -2.39 -2.84 -2.49
C GLY A 10 -2.12 -1.39 -2.09
N THR A 11 -1.97 -1.16 -0.78
CA THR A 11 -1.67 0.17 -0.20
C THR A 11 -0.32 0.71 -0.66
N THR A 12 0.71 -0.14 -0.69
CA THR A 12 2.09 0.23 -1.01
C THR A 12 2.49 -0.22 -2.41
N ASN A 13 2.09 -1.43 -2.80
CA ASN A 13 2.39 -2.02 -4.11
C ASN A 13 1.12 -2.61 -4.70
N SER A 14 1.06 -2.66 -6.03
CA SER A 14 0.03 -3.35 -6.80
C SER A 14 0.66 -4.40 -7.70
N CYS A 15 -0.10 -5.45 -8.00
CA CYS A 15 0.34 -6.58 -8.82
C CYS A 15 -0.77 -6.94 -9.82
N VAL A 16 -0.39 -7.41 -11.00
CA VAL A 16 -1.35 -7.88 -12.01
C VAL A 16 -0.96 -9.27 -12.51
N ALA A 17 -1.96 -10.13 -12.62
CA ALA A 17 -1.83 -11.50 -13.09
C ALA A 17 -2.88 -11.85 -14.14
N VAL A 18 -2.56 -12.83 -14.97
CA VAL A 18 -3.45 -13.39 -16.00
C VAL A 18 -3.46 -14.91 -15.92
N MET A 19 -4.53 -15.51 -16.47
CA MET A 19 -4.59 -16.95 -16.72
C MET A 19 -3.99 -17.27 -18.10
N GLU A 20 -3.10 -18.25 -18.15
CA GLU A 20 -2.55 -18.87 -19.36
C GLU A 20 -2.93 -20.35 -19.40
N GLY A 21 -4.10 -20.64 -19.98
CA GLY A 21 -4.73 -21.96 -19.80
C GLY A 21 -5.12 -22.14 -18.34
N ASP A 22 -4.57 -23.16 -17.70
CA ASP A 22 -4.87 -23.52 -16.30
C ASP A 22 -3.85 -22.94 -15.30
N THR A 23 -2.82 -22.22 -15.77
CA THR A 23 -1.79 -21.64 -14.89
C THR A 23 -1.97 -20.14 -14.74
N THR A 24 -1.65 -19.63 -13.55
CA THR A 24 -1.60 -18.20 -13.27
C THR A 24 -0.21 -17.66 -13.57
N LYS A 25 -0.13 -16.43 -14.11
CA LYS A 25 1.13 -15.74 -14.37
C LYS A 25 1.06 -14.29 -13.92
N VAL A 26 1.96 -13.93 -13.01
CA VAL A 26 2.23 -12.53 -12.64
C VAL A 26 3.02 -11.86 -13.76
N ILE A 27 2.57 -10.68 -14.20
CA ILE A 27 3.14 -9.94 -15.32
C ILE A 27 4.14 -8.90 -14.81
N GLU A 28 5.28 -8.78 -15.48
CA GLU A 28 6.25 -7.71 -15.25
C GLU A 28 5.76 -6.40 -15.88
N ASN A 29 5.87 -5.29 -15.16
CA ASN A 29 5.53 -3.97 -15.68
C ASN A 29 6.57 -3.47 -16.70
N SER A 30 6.35 -2.28 -17.25
CA SER A 30 7.27 -1.61 -18.19
C SER A 30 8.67 -1.35 -17.63
N GLU A 31 8.85 -1.42 -16.31
CA GLU A 31 10.14 -1.25 -15.63
C GLU A 31 10.85 -2.60 -15.35
N GLY A 32 10.21 -3.73 -15.67
CA GLY A 32 10.74 -5.09 -15.43
C GLY A 32 10.41 -5.66 -14.04
N ASP A 33 9.58 -4.97 -13.25
CA ASP A 33 9.21 -5.38 -11.90
C ASP A 33 7.87 -6.12 -11.89
N ARG A 34 7.76 -7.19 -11.09
CA ARG A 34 6.50 -7.96 -10.90
C ARG A 34 5.46 -7.24 -10.03
N THR A 35 5.85 -6.16 -9.36
CA THR A 35 4.94 -5.31 -8.60
C THR A 35 5.23 -3.86 -8.95
N THR A 36 4.22 -3.02 -8.83
CA THR A 36 4.32 -1.58 -9.11
C THR A 36 3.99 -0.81 -7.86
N PRO A 37 4.82 0.16 -7.43
CA PRO A 37 4.46 1.02 -6.31
C PRO A 37 3.10 1.71 -6.52
N SER A 38 2.25 1.68 -5.51
CA SER A 38 0.94 2.35 -5.49
C SER A 38 1.11 3.85 -5.23
N ILE A 39 1.91 4.50 -6.08
CA ILE A 39 2.35 5.88 -5.97
C ILE A 39 2.05 6.61 -7.27
N ILE A 40 1.46 7.78 -7.16
CA ILE A 40 1.15 8.68 -8.27
C ILE A 40 1.85 10.01 -8.00
N ALA A 41 2.42 10.64 -9.01
CA ALA A 41 2.94 11.99 -8.87
C ALA A 41 2.48 12.88 -10.01
N TYR A 42 2.20 14.14 -9.69
CA TYR A 42 1.94 15.18 -10.67
C TYR A 42 3.20 16.04 -10.80
N ALA A 43 3.89 15.90 -11.93
CA ALA A 43 5.08 16.68 -12.23
C ALA A 43 4.72 18.14 -12.57
N ASN A 44 5.72 19.02 -12.50
CA ASN A 44 5.53 20.46 -12.69
C ASN A 44 5.11 20.83 -14.12
N ASP A 45 5.43 20.00 -15.11
CA ASP A 45 5.04 20.14 -16.51
C ASP A 45 3.63 19.56 -16.81
N GLY A 46 2.96 19.03 -15.78
CA GLY A 46 1.63 18.42 -15.89
C GLY A 46 1.65 16.94 -16.21
N GLU A 47 2.82 16.30 -16.37
CA GLU A 47 2.92 14.85 -16.54
C GLU A 47 2.42 14.11 -15.28
N VAL A 48 1.68 13.03 -15.48
CA VAL A 48 1.25 12.13 -14.41
C VAL A 48 2.13 10.89 -14.41
N LEU A 49 2.94 10.75 -13.37
CA LEU A 49 3.83 9.61 -13.15
C LEU A 49 3.13 8.58 -12.27
N VAL A 50 3.34 7.30 -12.53
CA VAL A 50 2.76 6.19 -11.74
C VAL A 50 3.81 5.11 -11.52
N GLY A 51 3.90 4.56 -10.31
CA GLY A 51 4.82 3.48 -9.99
C GLY A 51 6.22 3.96 -9.70
N GLN A 52 7.23 3.29 -10.27
CA GLN A 52 8.63 3.55 -9.93
C GLN A 52 9.10 4.96 -10.32
N SER A 53 8.58 5.52 -11.43
CA SER A 53 8.86 6.90 -11.83
C SER A 53 8.35 7.90 -10.79
N ALA A 54 7.13 7.71 -10.29
CA ALA A 54 6.58 8.53 -9.21
C ALA A 54 7.37 8.35 -7.89
N LYS A 55 7.73 7.11 -7.54
CA LYS A 55 8.55 6.82 -6.33
C LYS A 55 9.89 7.57 -6.36
N ARG A 56 10.60 7.55 -7.49
CA ARG A 56 11.94 8.17 -7.62
C ARG A 56 11.95 9.68 -7.38
N GLN A 57 10.91 10.39 -7.78
CA GLN A 57 10.86 11.86 -7.65
C GLN A 57 10.18 12.35 -6.36
N ALA A 58 9.67 11.43 -5.52
CA ALA A 58 8.91 11.76 -4.32
C ALA A 58 9.69 12.70 -3.38
N VAL A 59 11.01 12.46 -3.27
CA VAL A 59 11.93 13.26 -2.44
C VAL A 59 11.99 14.74 -2.82
N THR A 60 11.86 15.09 -4.10
CA THR A 60 11.90 16.49 -4.58
C THR A 60 10.52 17.09 -4.82
N ASN A 61 9.46 16.30 -4.72
CA ASN A 61 8.09 16.72 -5.00
C ASN A 61 7.09 16.12 -3.99
N PRO A 62 7.31 16.27 -2.67
CA PRO A 62 6.55 15.55 -1.65
C PRO A 62 5.07 15.96 -1.62
N HIS A 63 4.74 17.22 -1.90
CA HIS A 63 3.35 17.71 -1.85
C HIS A 63 2.48 17.29 -3.03
N HIS A 64 3.07 16.91 -4.17
CA HIS A 64 2.34 16.46 -5.36
C HIS A 64 2.56 14.97 -5.66
N THR A 65 3.17 14.24 -4.71
CA THR A 65 3.33 12.79 -4.77
C THR A 65 2.37 12.14 -3.80
N LEU A 66 1.42 11.38 -4.34
CA LEU A 66 0.35 10.71 -3.62
C LEU A 66 0.70 9.23 -3.43
N PHE A 67 0.61 8.76 -2.20
CA PHE A 67 0.86 7.37 -1.81
C PHE A 67 -0.07 6.97 -0.67
N ALA A 68 -0.21 5.67 -0.40
CA ALA A 68 -1.11 5.13 0.63
C ALA A 68 -2.58 5.58 0.51
N ILE A 69 -3.02 5.99 -0.68
CA ILE A 69 -4.38 6.47 -0.96
C ILE A 69 -5.46 5.44 -0.62
N LYS A 70 -5.11 4.14 -0.63
CA LYS A 70 -5.98 3.06 -0.17
C LYS A 70 -6.42 3.21 1.29
N ARG A 71 -5.66 3.95 2.13
CA ARG A 71 -6.07 4.29 3.51
C ARG A 71 -7.20 5.33 3.54
N LEU A 72 -7.40 6.11 2.48
CA LEU A 72 -8.42 7.17 2.38
C LEU A 72 -9.67 6.74 1.60
N ILE A 73 -9.56 5.73 0.73
CA ILE A 73 -10.65 5.33 -0.17
C ILE A 73 -11.92 4.95 0.61
N GLY A 74 -13.06 5.55 0.25
CA GLY A 74 -14.36 5.31 0.87
C GLY A 74 -14.53 5.81 2.31
N ARG A 75 -13.63 6.68 2.81
CA ARG A 75 -13.68 7.24 4.17
C ARG A 75 -14.18 8.69 4.22
N MET A 76 -14.68 9.07 5.39
CA MET A 76 -15.07 10.45 5.66
C MET A 76 -13.86 11.25 6.13
N PHE A 77 -13.78 12.53 5.76
CA PHE A 77 -12.69 13.40 6.19
C PHE A 77 -12.54 13.44 7.71
N GLN A 78 -13.66 13.40 8.44
CA GLN A 78 -13.69 13.51 9.90
C GLN A 78 -13.36 12.19 10.64
N ASP A 79 -13.14 11.09 9.91
CA ASP A 79 -12.78 9.82 10.55
C ASP A 79 -11.44 9.98 11.29
N LYS A 80 -11.35 9.44 12.51
CA LYS A 80 -10.13 9.55 13.36
C LYS A 80 -8.87 9.07 12.63
N VAL A 81 -9.01 8.01 11.84
CA VAL A 81 -7.92 7.44 11.03
C VAL A 81 -7.47 8.39 9.93
N VAL A 82 -8.41 9.10 9.28
CA VAL A 82 -8.09 10.10 8.26
C VAL A 82 -7.43 11.32 8.90
N GLN A 83 -7.95 11.79 10.03
CA GLN A 83 -7.34 12.92 10.76
C GLN A 83 -5.90 12.61 11.20
N ARG A 84 -5.62 11.36 11.59
CA ARG A 84 -4.25 10.91 11.85
C ARG A 84 -3.38 10.95 10.59
N ASP A 85 -3.89 10.49 9.45
CA ASP A 85 -3.16 10.56 8.18
C ASP A 85 -2.88 12.01 7.73
N VAL A 86 -3.76 12.98 8.01
CA VAL A 86 -3.55 14.42 7.69
C VAL A 86 -2.22 14.92 8.25
N ASP A 87 -1.85 14.49 9.46
CA ASP A 87 -0.62 14.90 10.12
C ASP A 87 0.61 14.10 9.66
N MET A 88 0.40 12.99 8.95
CA MET A 88 1.45 12.02 8.60
C MET A 88 1.94 12.13 7.17
N VAL A 89 1.11 12.62 6.25
CA VAL A 89 1.44 12.68 4.82
C VAL A 89 1.81 14.09 4.36
N PRO A 90 2.73 14.25 3.41
CA PRO A 90 3.14 15.57 2.92
C PRO A 90 2.11 16.20 1.97
N TYR A 91 1.31 15.39 1.28
CA TYR A 91 0.27 15.88 0.37
C TYR A 91 -0.97 16.35 1.13
N LYS A 92 -1.78 17.20 0.51
CA LYS A 92 -2.94 17.80 1.18
C LYS A 92 -4.16 16.88 1.11
N ILE A 93 -4.62 16.41 2.26
CA ILE A 93 -5.94 15.77 2.42
C ILE A 93 -6.98 16.85 2.74
N VAL A 94 -8.12 16.82 2.07
CA VAL A 94 -9.18 17.84 2.17
C VAL A 94 -10.56 17.22 2.30
N LYS A 95 -11.48 17.98 2.89
CA LYS A 95 -12.90 17.64 2.94
C LYS A 95 -13.57 17.97 1.59
N ALA A 96 -14.21 16.98 0.99
CA ALA A 96 -15.11 17.19 -0.15
C ALA A 96 -16.46 17.78 0.30
N ASP A 97 -17.26 18.24 -0.66
CA ASP A 97 -18.54 18.91 -0.34
C ASP A 97 -19.54 17.96 0.34
N ASN A 98 -19.49 16.66 0.01
CA ASN A 98 -20.27 15.61 0.66
C ASN A 98 -19.66 15.11 2.00
N GLY A 99 -18.47 15.60 2.37
CA GLY A 99 -17.77 15.23 3.60
C GLY A 99 -16.72 14.13 3.46
N ASP A 100 -16.56 13.54 2.27
CA ASP A 100 -15.55 12.51 2.01
C ASP A 100 -14.12 13.04 2.15
N ALA A 101 -13.19 12.13 2.45
CA ALA A 101 -11.76 12.41 2.43
C ALA A 101 -11.24 12.41 0.99
N TRP A 102 -10.85 13.59 0.49
CA TRP A 102 -10.25 13.77 -0.83
C TRP A 102 -8.81 14.27 -0.70
N VAL A 103 -8.10 14.34 -1.82
CA VAL A 103 -6.78 14.96 -1.90
C VAL A 103 -6.82 16.19 -2.79
N GLU A 104 -5.89 17.13 -2.58
CA GLU A 104 -5.76 18.33 -3.41
C GLU A 104 -4.34 18.43 -3.95
N VAL A 105 -4.21 18.53 -5.27
CA VAL A 105 -2.93 18.73 -5.96
C VAL A 105 -3.10 19.88 -6.95
N ASN A 106 -2.17 20.84 -6.94
CA ASN A 106 -2.23 22.03 -7.81
C ASN A 106 -3.59 22.77 -7.75
N GLY A 107 -4.20 22.84 -6.55
CA GLY A 107 -5.51 23.46 -6.34
C GLY A 107 -6.72 22.65 -6.84
N LYS A 108 -6.50 21.47 -7.42
CA LYS A 108 -7.56 20.56 -7.86
C LYS A 108 -7.84 19.51 -6.80
N LYS A 109 -9.07 19.50 -6.28
CA LYS A 109 -9.58 18.43 -5.42
C LYS A 109 -9.88 17.19 -6.27
N MET A 110 -9.46 16.01 -5.81
CA MET A 110 -9.65 14.72 -6.49
C MET A 110 -10.05 13.66 -5.48
N ALA A 111 -10.99 12.80 -5.89
CA ALA A 111 -11.45 11.69 -5.06
C ALA A 111 -10.41 10.56 -5.05
N PRO A 112 -10.26 9.80 -3.93
CA PRO A 112 -9.37 8.64 -3.89
C PRO A 112 -9.58 7.62 -5.03
N PRO A 113 -10.82 7.31 -5.49
CA PRO A 113 -11.03 6.45 -6.65
C PRO A 113 -10.39 6.97 -7.94
N GLU A 114 -10.36 8.29 -8.18
CA GLU A 114 -9.70 8.87 -9.36
C GLU A 114 -8.19 8.64 -9.33
N ILE A 115 -7.59 8.70 -8.13
CA ILE A 115 -6.16 8.49 -7.94
C ILE A 115 -5.82 6.99 -8.06
N SER A 116 -6.57 6.11 -7.39
CA SER A 116 -6.42 4.66 -7.52
C SER A 116 -6.64 4.18 -8.95
N ALA A 117 -7.53 4.83 -9.71
CA ALA A 117 -7.72 4.53 -11.13
C ALA A 117 -6.45 4.72 -11.96
N LYS A 118 -5.54 5.64 -11.61
CA LYS A 118 -4.25 5.79 -12.30
C LYS A 118 -3.35 4.58 -12.12
N ILE A 119 -3.38 3.97 -10.93
CA ILE A 119 -2.66 2.72 -10.65
C ILE A 119 -3.28 1.58 -11.47
N LEU A 120 -4.61 1.45 -11.45
CA LEU A 120 -5.33 0.44 -12.20
C LEU A 120 -5.14 0.60 -13.72
N GLN A 121 -5.06 1.83 -14.23
CA GLN A 121 -4.73 2.11 -15.63
C GLN A 121 -3.32 1.60 -15.99
N LYS A 122 -2.33 1.78 -15.11
CA LYS A 122 -1.00 1.19 -15.31
C LYS A 122 -1.06 -0.33 -15.28
N MET A 123 -1.83 -0.94 -14.39
CA MET A 123 -1.97 -2.41 -14.32
C MET A 123 -2.66 -2.99 -15.56
N LYS A 124 -3.72 -2.32 -16.03
CA LYS A 124 -4.37 -2.61 -17.31
C LYS A 124 -3.37 -2.55 -18.46
N LYS A 125 -2.63 -1.43 -18.57
CA LYS A 125 -1.63 -1.24 -19.64
C LYS A 125 -0.53 -2.31 -19.61
N THR A 126 -0.04 -2.66 -18.43
CA THR A 126 0.92 -3.77 -18.25
C THR A 126 0.38 -5.08 -18.81
N ALA A 127 -0.89 -5.42 -18.54
CA ALA A 127 -1.50 -6.62 -19.08
C ALA A 127 -1.72 -6.53 -20.60
N GLU A 128 -2.15 -5.38 -21.12
CA GLU A 128 -2.32 -5.16 -22.57
C GLU A 128 -1.01 -5.29 -23.33
N ASP A 129 0.09 -4.73 -22.80
CA ASP A 129 1.42 -4.84 -23.40
C ASP A 129 1.92 -6.28 -23.46
N TYR A 130 1.59 -7.07 -22.43
CA TYR A 130 1.94 -8.48 -22.38
C TYR A 130 1.08 -9.33 -23.32
N LEU A 131 -0.24 -9.08 -23.38
CA LEU A 131 -1.20 -9.88 -24.14
C LEU A 131 -1.25 -9.50 -25.63
N GLY A 132 -0.88 -8.26 -25.98
CA GLY A 132 -0.99 -7.74 -27.35
C GLY A 132 -2.43 -7.43 -27.79
N GLU A 133 -3.37 -7.32 -26.85
CA GLU A 133 -4.79 -7.02 -27.08
C GLU A 133 -5.37 -6.10 -25.98
N GLU A 134 -6.51 -5.48 -26.26
CA GLU A 134 -7.20 -4.60 -25.30
C GLU A 134 -7.79 -5.41 -24.13
N VAL A 135 -7.62 -4.88 -22.91
CA VAL A 135 -8.18 -5.46 -21.69
C VAL A 135 -9.30 -4.57 -21.16
N THR A 136 -10.51 -5.12 -21.05
CA THR A 136 -11.70 -4.37 -20.60
C THR A 136 -12.31 -4.90 -19.33
N GLU A 137 -11.88 -6.05 -18.82
CA GLU A 137 -12.53 -6.74 -17.69
C GLU A 137 -11.50 -7.11 -16.61
N ALA A 138 -11.86 -6.94 -15.34
CA ALA A 138 -10.96 -7.26 -14.23
C ALA A 138 -11.67 -7.83 -13.00
N VAL A 139 -10.91 -8.61 -12.23
CA VAL A 139 -11.15 -8.90 -10.81
C VAL A 139 -10.18 -8.03 -10.00
N ILE A 140 -10.68 -7.31 -9.00
CA ILE A 140 -9.86 -6.39 -8.19
C ILE A 140 -9.96 -6.81 -6.71
N THR A 141 -8.82 -6.85 -6.02
CA THR A 141 -8.75 -7.19 -4.59
C THR A 141 -9.16 -6.04 -3.69
N VAL A 142 -9.68 -6.38 -2.50
CA VAL A 142 -9.86 -5.47 -1.36
C VAL A 142 -9.58 -6.21 -0.05
N PRO A 143 -9.23 -5.52 1.03
CA PRO A 143 -9.12 -6.12 2.36
C PRO A 143 -10.45 -6.78 2.76
N ALA A 144 -10.39 -7.89 3.50
CA ALA A 144 -11.59 -8.61 3.89
C ALA A 144 -12.51 -7.74 4.75
N TYR A 145 -11.91 -6.93 5.63
CA TYR A 145 -12.63 -6.04 6.54
C TYR A 145 -13.08 -4.70 5.92
N PHE A 146 -12.94 -4.50 4.60
CA PHE A 146 -13.49 -3.31 3.94
C PHE A 146 -15.02 -3.28 4.02
N ASN A 147 -15.56 -2.11 4.39
CA ASN A 147 -16.99 -1.86 4.42
C ASN A 147 -17.56 -1.55 3.01
N ASP A 148 -18.88 -1.40 2.92
CA ASP A 148 -19.59 -1.17 1.65
C ASP A 148 -19.11 0.07 0.89
N SER A 149 -18.86 1.18 1.60
CA SER A 149 -18.36 2.43 1.00
C SER A 149 -16.98 2.22 0.36
N GLN A 150 -16.08 1.55 1.07
CA GLN A 150 -14.72 1.28 0.57
C GLN A 150 -14.74 0.31 -0.62
N ARG A 151 -15.57 -0.75 -0.56
CA ARG A 151 -15.75 -1.70 -1.68
C ARG A 151 -16.31 -1.01 -2.92
N GLN A 152 -17.33 -0.16 -2.73
CA GLN A 152 -17.95 0.58 -3.83
C GLN A 152 -16.96 1.58 -4.44
N ALA A 153 -16.21 2.32 -3.61
CA ALA A 153 -15.20 3.26 -4.07
C ALA A 153 -14.05 2.57 -4.85
N THR A 154 -13.61 1.39 -4.43
CA THR A 154 -12.64 0.58 -5.21
C THR A 154 -13.22 0.10 -6.54
N LYS A 155 -14.49 -0.33 -6.55
CA LYS A 155 -15.18 -0.71 -7.79
C LYS A 155 -15.29 0.49 -8.75
N ASP A 156 -15.55 1.68 -8.23
CA ASP A 156 -15.59 2.91 -9.01
C ASP A 156 -14.22 3.30 -9.56
N ALA A 157 -13.14 3.08 -8.80
CA ALA A 157 -11.77 3.24 -9.32
C ALA A 157 -11.52 2.34 -10.55
N GLY A 158 -11.98 1.09 -10.52
CA GLY A 158 -11.93 0.18 -11.68
C GLY A 158 -12.70 0.73 -12.89
N ARG A 159 -13.92 1.23 -12.66
CA ARG A 159 -14.73 1.84 -13.74
C ARG A 159 -14.05 3.07 -14.34
N ILE A 160 -13.51 3.97 -13.51
CA ILE A 160 -12.76 5.16 -13.96
C ILE A 160 -11.51 4.76 -14.74
N ALA A 161 -10.89 3.62 -14.39
CA ALA A 161 -9.75 3.06 -15.12
C ALA A 161 -10.13 2.42 -16.48
N GLY A 162 -11.42 2.35 -16.83
CA GLY A 162 -11.90 1.70 -18.04
C GLY A 162 -11.93 0.18 -17.94
N LEU A 163 -12.19 -0.35 -16.73
CA LEU A 163 -12.36 -1.78 -16.47
C LEU A 163 -13.80 -2.06 -16.01
N ASP A 164 -14.45 -3.04 -16.63
CA ASP A 164 -15.65 -3.69 -16.11
C ASP A 164 -15.25 -4.66 -14.98
N VAL A 165 -15.55 -4.24 -13.75
CA VAL A 165 -15.18 -4.98 -12.54
C VAL A 165 -16.14 -6.14 -12.34
N LYS A 166 -15.75 -7.32 -12.82
CA LYS A 166 -16.54 -8.57 -12.74
C LYS A 166 -16.68 -9.08 -11.32
N ARG A 167 -15.67 -8.86 -10.49
CA ARG A 167 -15.67 -9.25 -9.08
C ARG A 167 -14.76 -8.33 -8.27
N ILE A 168 -15.24 -7.97 -7.09
CA ILE A 168 -14.39 -7.54 -5.98
C ILE A 168 -14.15 -8.78 -5.12
N ILE A 169 -12.89 -9.17 -4.94
CA ILE A 169 -12.51 -10.34 -4.16
C ILE A 169 -11.75 -9.90 -2.90
N ASN A 170 -11.96 -10.62 -1.79
CA ASN A 170 -11.21 -10.36 -0.58
C ASN A 170 -9.76 -10.87 -0.75
N GLU A 171 -8.79 -10.07 -0.32
CA GLU A 171 -7.35 -10.40 -0.35
C GLU A 171 -7.03 -11.79 0.23
N PRO A 172 -7.45 -12.14 1.46
CA PRO A 172 -7.15 -13.46 2.02
C PRO A 172 -7.85 -14.60 1.26
N THR A 173 -9.01 -14.37 0.65
CA THR A 173 -9.67 -15.35 -0.21
C THR A 173 -8.88 -15.57 -1.52
N ALA A 174 -8.37 -14.49 -2.12
CA ALA A 174 -7.50 -14.59 -3.30
C ALA A 174 -6.20 -15.34 -2.99
N ALA A 175 -5.62 -15.10 -1.81
CA ALA A 175 -4.44 -15.84 -1.33
C ALA A 175 -4.75 -17.33 -1.09
N ALA A 176 -5.89 -17.66 -0.51
CA ALA A 176 -6.32 -19.05 -0.31
C ALA A 176 -6.57 -19.77 -1.66
N LEU A 177 -7.17 -19.09 -2.65
CA LEU A 177 -7.31 -19.65 -4.00
C LEU A 177 -5.94 -19.95 -4.61
N ALA A 178 -5.00 -19.01 -4.54
CA ALA A 178 -3.64 -19.20 -5.04
C ALA A 178 -2.93 -20.37 -4.34
N TYR A 179 -3.12 -20.53 -3.01
CA TYR A 179 -2.57 -21.66 -2.25
C TYR A 179 -3.20 -22.99 -2.66
N GLY A 180 -4.53 -23.03 -2.79
CA GLY A 180 -5.30 -24.25 -3.06
C GLY A 180 -5.08 -24.82 -4.46
N MET A 181 -4.77 -23.98 -5.45
CA MET A 181 -4.54 -24.42 -6.84
C MET A 181 -3.37 -25.42 -7.00
N ASP A 182 -2.32 -25.31 -6.17
CA ASP A 182 -1.08 -26.09 -6.31
C ASP A 182 -0.93 -27.23 -5.29
N LYS A 183 -1.87 -27.38 -4.33
CA LYS A 183 -1.70 -28.25 -3.16
C LYS A 183 -2.59 -29.50 -3.18
N LYS A 184 -2.21 -30.47 -2.35
CA LYS A 184 -2.81 -31.82 -2.33
C LYS A 184 -4.31 -31.76 -2.00
N ARG A 185 -5.03 -32.66 -2.66
CA ARG A 185 -6.44 -33.05 -2.46
C ARG A 185 -6.79 -33.40 -1.01
N GLY A 186 -8.04 -33.13 -0.64
CA GLY A 186 -8.62 -33.36 0.69
C GLY A 186 -8.94 -32.10 1.49
N ASP A 187 -9.83 -32.26 2.48
CA ASP A 187 -10.35 -31.17 3.29
C ASP A 187 -9.27 -30.55 4.18
N GLN A 188 -9.19 -29.21 4.19
CA GLN A 188 -8.20 -28.44 4.96
C GLN A 188 -8.82 -27.17 5.55
N THR A 189 -8.37 -26.80 6.74
CA THR A 189 -8.67 -25.49 7.33
C THR A 189 -7.39 -24.66 7.37
N LEU A 190 -7.43 -23.46 6.79
CA LEU A 190 -6.32 -22.52 6.70
C LEU A 190 -6.60 -21.28 7.55
N ALA A 191 -5.55 -20.73 8.16
CA ALA A 191 -5.54 -19.37 8.67
C ALA A 191 -4.68 -18.51 7.73
N VAL A 192 -5.30 -17.52 7.09
CA VAL A 192 -4.61 -16.56 6.24
C VAL A 192 -4.40 -15.28 7.04
N TYR A 193 -3.17 -15.10 7.51
CA TYR A 193 -2.71 -13.89 8.20
C TYR A 193 -2.05 -12.97 7.17
N ASP A 194 -2.67 -11.84 6.87
CA ASP A 194 -2.22 -10.87 5.87
C ASP A 194 -1.94 -9.51 6.53
N LEU A 195 -0.66 -9.17 6.70
CA LEU A 195 -0.21 -7.89 7.24
C LEU A 195 0.52 -7.10 6.14
N GLY A 196 -0.23 -6.23 5.47
CA GLY A 196 0.25 -5.44 4.36
C GLY A 196 0.83 -4.07 4.76
N GLY A 197 0.90 -3.16 3.79
CA GLY A 197 1.40 -1.80 4.00
C GLY A 197 0.49 -0.91 4.85
N GLY A 198 -0.82 -1.16 4.89
CA GLY A 198 -1.74 -0.33 5.69
C GLY A 198 -2.97 -1.05 6.23
N THR A 199 -3.09 -2.35 6.00
CA THR A 199 -4.20 -3.16 6.48
C THR A 199 -3.67 -4.48 7.02
N PHE A 200 -4.38 -4.99 8.02
CA PHE A 200 -4.21 -6.32 8.57
C PHE A 200 -5.53 -7.08 8.46
N ASP A 201 -5.51 -8.28 7.89
CA ASP A 201 -6.64 -9.21 7.86
C ASP A 201 -6.21 -10.58 8.38
N ILE A 202 -7.08 -11.25 9.12
CA ILE A 202 -7.00 -12.66 9.47
C ILE A 202 -8.29 -13.34 9.02
N SER A 203 -8.17 -14.42 8.26
CA SER A 203 -9.34 -15.21 7.82
C SER A 203 -9.11 -16.70 8.03
N ILE A 204 -10.12 -17.37 8.59
CA ILE A 204 -10.16 -18.83 8.68
C ILE A 204 -10.97 -19.35 7.50
N ILE A 205 -10.33 -20.15 6.66
CA ILE A 205 -10.88 -20.60 5.38
C ILE A 205 -10.84 -22.12 5.35
N GLU A 206 -12.00 -22.73 5.15
CA GLU A 206 -12.11 -24.16 4.86
C GLU A 206 -12.03 -24.38 3.35
N ILE A 207 -11.20 -25.33 2.95
CA ILE A 207 -11.11 -25.87 1.59
C ILE A 207 -11.67 -27.28 1.67
N ALA A 208 -12.83 -27.51 1.09
CA ALA A 208 -13.46 -28.84 1.01
C ALA A 208 -13.39 -29.38 -0.42
N GLU A 209 -13.20 -30.68 -0.58
CA GLU A 209 -13.30 -31.35 -1.89
C GLU A 209 -14.68 -31.99 -2.03
N ILE A 210 -15.57 -31.34 -2.79
CA ILE A 210 -16.94 -31.81 -3.01
C ILE A 210 -17.09 -32.13 -4.50
N ASP A 211 -17.46 -33.37 -4.81
CA ASP A 211 -17.64 -33.86 -6.18
C ASP A 211 -16.41 -33.69 -7.09
N GLY A 212 -15.21 -33.67 -6.50
CA GLY A 212 -13.94 -33.47 -7.22
C GLY A 212 -13.62 -32.00 -7.54
N GLU A 213 -14.40 -31.05 -7.01
CA GLU A 213 -14.15 -29.61 -7.07
C GLU A 213 -13.75 -29.06 -5.70
N HIS A 214 -12.84 -28.10 -5.67
CA HIS A 214 -12.46 -27.39 -4.44
C HIS A 214 -13.48 -26.28 -4.15
N GLN A 215 -14.16 -26.39 -3.01
CA GLN A 215 -14.99 -25.33 -2.45
C GLN A 215 -14.22 -24.58 -1.37
N PHE A 216 -14.26 -23.25 -1.42
CA PHE A 216 -13.59 -22.37 -0.47
C PHE A 216 -14.65 -21.64 0.35
N GLU A 217 -14.73 -21.93 1.64
CA GLU A 217 -15.66 -21.29 2.57
C GLU A 217 -14.89 -20.45 3.60
N VAL A 218 -15.21 -19.16 3.69
CA VAL A 218 -14.66 -18.29 4.74
C VAL A 218 -15.49 -18.50 6.00
N LEU A 219 -14.94 -19.23 6.97
CA LEU A 219 -15.60 -19.53 8.24
C LEU A 219 -15.68 -18.30 9.15
N SER A 220 -14.60 -17.51 9.19
CA SER A 220 -14.54 -16.26 9.93
C SER A 220 -13.49 -15.32 9.36
N THR A 221 -13.66 -14.02 9.59
CA THR A 221 -12.72 -12.98 9.18
C THR A 221 -12.72 -11.86 10.22
N ASN A 222 -11.55 -11.31 10.48
CA ASN A 222 -11.35 -10.17 11.38
C ASN A 222 -10.09 -9.40 10.93
N GLY A 223 -9.83 -8.23 11.50
CA GLY A 223 -8.67 -7.44 11.11
C GLY A 223 -8.69 -6.00 11.58
N ASP A 224 -7.75 -5.21 11.06
CA ASP A 224 -7.63 -3.77 11.26
C ASP A 224 -7.28 -3.09 9.92
N THR A 225 -8.23 -2.32 9.39
CA THR A 225 -8.07 -1.57 8.12
C THR A 225 -7.14 -0.36 8.22
N PHE A 226 -6.46 -0.18 9.37
CA PHE A 226 -5.53 0.91 9.64
C PHE A 226 -4.34 0.45 10.49
N LEU A 227 -3.83 -0.74 10.18
CA LEU A 227 -2.63 -1.32 10.77
C LEU A 227 -1.79 -1.95 9.67
N GLY A 228 -0.56 -1.52 9.50
CA GLY A 228 0.34 -2.12 8.52
C GLY A 228 1.74 -1.52 8.53
N GLY A 229 2.52 -1.84 7.50
CA GLY A 229 3.91 -1.42 7.36
C GLY A 229 4.16 0.08 7.48
N GLU A 230 3.22 0.94 7.07
CA GLU A 230 3.31 2.40 7.23
C GLU A 230 3.32 2.82 8.71
N ASP A 231 2.56 2.13 9.57
CA ASP A 231 2.56 2.39 11.01
C ASP A 231 3.90 1.99 11.65
N PHE A 232 4.54 0.93 11.14
CA PHE A 232 5.88 0.50 11.57
C PHE A 232 6.93 1.53 11.17
N ASP A 233 6.88 2.00 9.92
CA ASP A 233 7.80 3.03 9.42
C ASP A 233 7.72 4.30 10.26
N MET A 234 6.51 4.68 10.67
CA MET A 234 6.29 5.87 11.49
C MET A 234 6.87 5.75 12.89
N ARG A 235 6.88 4.56 13.51
CA ARG A 235 7.58 4.35 14.78
C ARG A 235 9.09 4.53 14.66
N ILE A 236 9.65 4.15 13.51
CA ILE A 236 11.07 4.36 13.21
C ILE A 236 11.33 5.85 12.96
N ILE A 237 10.50 6.51 12.15
CA ILE A 237 10.63 7.94 11.87
C ILE A 237 10.57 8.75 13.16
N ASP A 238 9.59 8.50 14.03
CA ASP A 238 9.47 9.19 15.32
C ASP A 238 10.71 9.00 16.18
N PHE A 239 11.22 7.76 16.27
CA PHE A 239 12.48 7.49 16.96
C PHE A 239 13.64 8.30 16.37
N LEU A 240 13.80 8.32 15.04
CA LEU A 240 14.89 9.04 14.38
C LEU A 240 14.80 10.56 14.58
N VAL A 241 13.59 11.13 14.51
CA VAL A 241 13.39 12.56 14.74
C VAL A 241 13.71 12.91 16.19
N GLU A 242 13.25 12.10 17.17
CA GLU A 242 13.54 12.36 18.58
C GLU A 242 15.04 12.26 18.89
N GLU A 243 15.74 11.25 18.36
CA GLU A 243 17.20 11.14 18.54
C GLU A 243 17.93 12.30 17.88
N PHE A 244 17.57 12.65 16.64
CA PHE A 244 18.19 13.79 15.95
C PHE A 244 17.95 15.11 16.69
N LYS A 245 16.75 15.32 17.23
CA LYS A 245 16.41 16.51 18.02
C LYS A 245 17.23 16.59 19.31
N LYS A 246 17.44 15.46 19.99
CA LYS A 246 18.31 15.40 21.18
C LYS A 246 19.77 15.74 20.84
N GLU A 247 20.28 15.23 19.74
CA GLU A 247 21.69 15.40 19.34
C GLU A 247 21.98 16.78 18.71
N GLN A 248 21.08 17.27 17.85
CA GLN A 248 21.31 18.44 17.00
C GLN A 248 20.42 19.64 17.35
N GLY A 249 19.45 19.49 18.24
CA GLY A 249 18.56 20.58 18.68
C GLY A 249 17.55 21.04 17.62
N PHE A 250 17.40 20.31 16.51
CA PHE A 250 16.49 20.65 15.41
C PHE A 250 15.43 19.57 15.24
N ASP A 251 14.17 19.99 15.06
CA ASP A 251 13.04 19.08 14.84
C ASP A 251 12.79 18.90 13.34
N LEU A 252 13.18 17.74 12.81
CA LEU A 252 13.06 17.42 11.37
C LEU A 252 11.62 17.38 10.88
N ARG A 253 10.60 17.33 11.77
CA ARG A 253 9.18 17.39 11.38
C ARG A 253 8.81 18.71 10.70
N ASN A 254 9.60 19.77 10.90
CA ASN A 254 9.36 21.07 10.29
C ASN A 254 9.97 21.20 8.88
N ASP A 255 10.65 20.18 8.38
CA ASP A 255 11.31 20.16 7.07
C ASP A 255 10.72 19.04 6.20
N PRO A 256 9.79 19.35 5.28
CA PRO A 256 9.13 18.33 4.44
C PRO A 256 10.09 17.51 3.58
N LEU A 257 11.19 18.11 3.12
CA LEU A 257 12.20 17.40 2.32
C LEU A 257 12.97 16.40 3.20
N ALA A 258 13.33 16.82 4.42
CA ALA A 258 13.98 15.93 5.38
C ALA A 258 13.07 14.77 5.80
N LEU A 259 11.77 15.04 6.06
CA LEU A 259 10.79 14.01 6.40
C LEU A 259 10.63 12.97 5.29
N GLN A 260 10.57 13.39 4.02
CA GLN A 260 10.45 12.45 2.92
C GLN A 260 11.68 11.53 2.82
N ARG A 261 12.89 12.08 3.02
CA ARG A 261 14.14 11.30 3.05
C ARG A 261 14.21 10.36 4.25
N LEU A 262 13.72 10.79 5.41
CA LEU A 262 13.58 9.96 6.61
C LEU A 262 12.64 8.79 6.36
N LYS A 263 11.49 9.02 5.70
CA LYS A 263 10.52 7.97 5.39
C LYS A 263 11.13 6.86 4.53
N GLU A 264 11.82 7.23 3.45
CA GLU A 264 12.50 6.27 2.59
C GLU A 264 13.61 5.49 3.34
N ALA A 265 14.37 6.19 4.19
CA ALA A 265 15.43 5.55 4.97
C ALA A 265 14.88 4.63 6.07
N ALA A 266 13.76 5.00 6.69
CA ALA A 266 13.08 4.21 7.71
C ALA A 266 12.48 2.93 7.12
N GLU A 267 11.78 3.02 5.98
CA GLU A 267 11.26 1.85 5.26
C GLU A 267 12.40 0.90 4.89
N LYS A 268 13.49 1.43 4.33
CA LYS A 268 14.67 0.65 3.96
C LYS A 268 15.29 -0.05 5.17
N ALA A 269 15.47 0.67 6.28
CA ALA A 269 16.03 0.11 7.51
C ALA A 269 15.15 -0.99 8.10
N LYS A 270 13.81 -0.81 8.10
CA LYS A 270 12.83 -1.82 8.52
C LYS A 270 13.01 -3.12 7.74
N VAL A 271 13.07 -3.00 6.41
CA VAL A 271 13.22 -4.16 5.51
C VAL A 271 14.57 -4.84 5.71
N GLU A 272 15.67 -4.08 5.79
CA GLU A 272 17.01 -4.65 6.05
C GLU A 272 17.07 -5.43 7.37
N LEU A 273 16.44 -4.92 8.43
CA LEU A 273 16.41 -5.57 9.75
C LEU A 273 15.60 -6.88 9.78
N SER A 274 14.82 -7.18 8.74
CA SER A 274 14.18 -8.49 8.60
C SER A 274 15.20 -9.59 8.27
N GLY A 275 16.30 -9.23 7.58
CA GLY A 275 17.43 -10.14 7.28
C GLY A 275 18.62 -9.97 8.21
N SER A 276 18.85 -8.77 8.74
CA SER A 276 20.04 -8.41 9.52
C SER A 276 19.72 -8.05 10.98
N GLN A 277 20.71 -8.13 11.87
CA GLN A 277 20.56 -7.77 13.29
C GLN A 277 20.71 -6.26 13.55
N GLN A 278 21.30 -5.53 12.61
CA GLN A 278 21.59 -4.11 12.71
C GLN A 278 21.67 -3.49 11.31
N THR A 279 21.33 -2.21 11.21
CA THR A 279 21.53 -1.35 10.03
C THR A 279 22.00 0.05 10.43
N ASP A 280 22.65 0.73 9.50
CA ASP A 280 23.13 2.12 9.62
C ASP A 280 22.23 3.05 8.79
N ILE A 281 21.55 3.96 9.45
CA ILE A 281 20.73 4.99 8.81
C ILE A 281 21.58 6.24 8.66
N ASN A 282 22.10 6.45 7.45
CA ASN A 282 22.99 7.56 7.14
C ASN A 282 22.38 8.50 6.09
N LEU A 283 21.98 9.68 6.53
CA LEU A 283 21.41 10.74 5.70
C LEU A 283 22.31 11.98 5.76
N PRO A 284 23.26 12.11 4.83
CA PRO A 284 24.10 13.30 4.76
C PRO A 284 23.29 14.52 4.28
N TYR A 285 23.61 15.71 4.78
CA TYR A 285 22.92 16.96 4.41
C TYR A 285 21.41 16.83 4.58
N ILE A 286 20.96 16.26 5.70
CA ILE A 286 19.52 16.02 5.95
C ILE A 286 18.77 17.34 6.14
N THR A 287 19.42 18.33 6.77
CA THR A 287 18.93 19.70 6.91
C THR A 287 20.12 20.64 7.12
N ALA A 288 19.88 21.94 7.34
CA ALA A 288 20.91 22.92 7.67
C ALA A 288 20.39 23.95 8.68
N ASP A 289 21.28 24.45 9.54
CA ASP A 289 21.00 25.54 10.47
C ASP A 289 22.05 26.66 10.37
N GLN A 290 22.03 27.61 11.32
CA GLN A 290 22.99 28.72 11.38
C GLN A 290 24.45 28.27 11.54
N THR A 291 24.69 27.04 11.99
CA THR A 291 26.03 26.44 12.18
C THR A 291 26.49 25.65 10.95
N GLY A 292 25.62 25.46 9.95
CA GLY A 292 25.93 24.78 8.70
C GLY A 292 25.08 23.54 8.44
N PRO A 293 25.48 22.69 7.47
CA PRO A 293 24.76 21.47 7.13
C PRO A 293 24.80 20.44 8.28
N LYS A 294 23.70 19.71 8.44
CA LYS A 294 23.55 18.63 9.42
C LYS A 294 23.42 17.28 8.73
N HIS A 295 23.84 16.24 9.43
CA HIS A 295 23.81 14.86 8.96
C HIS A 295 23.14 14.00 10.03
N LEU A 296 22.37 13.01 9.61
CA LEU A 296 21.84 11.99 10.52
C LEU A 296 22.64 10.70 10.32
N ASN A 297 23.20 10.16 11.39
CA ASN A 297 23.92 8.89 11.36
C ASN A 297 23.55 8.10 12.61
N ILE A 298 22.55 7.22 12.47
CA ILE A 298 21.99 6.44 13.59
C ILE A 298 22.09 4.96 13.28
N LYS A 299 22.62 4.20 14.24
CA LYS A 299 22.61 2.74 14.23
C LYS A 299 21.30 2.22 14.81
N LEU A 300 20.55 1.47 14.03
CA LEU A 300 19.31 0.83 14.48
C LEU A 300 19.51 -0.69 14.56
N SER A 301 19.28 -1.27 15.73
CA SER A 301 19.29 -2.73 15.91
C SER A 301 17.89 -3.33 15.73
N ARG A 302 17.83 -4.62 15.39
CA ARG A 302 16.56 -5.37 15.32
C ARG A 302 15.82 -5.33 16.65
N ALA A 303 16.51 -5.54 17.76
CA ALA A 303 15.92 -5.47 19.09
C ALA A 303 15.29 -4.10 19.39
N LYS A 304 15.92 -3.01 18.92
CA LYS A 304 15.34 -1.67 19.05
C LYS A 304 14.10 -1.50 18.17
N LEU A 305 14.13 -1.99 16.93
CA LEU A 305 12.97 -2.00 16.05
C LEU A 305 11.81 -2.78 16.68
N GLU A 306 12.05 -4.00 17.13
CA GLU A 306 11.05 -4.85 17.81
C GLU A 306 10.42 -4.10 18.99
N ALA A 307 11.23 -3.49 19.86
CA ALA A 307 10.73 -2.69 20.98
C ALA A 307 9.89 -1.45 20.56
N LEU A 308 10.13 -0.89 19.36
CA LEU A 308 9.36 0.26 18.86
C LEU A 308 7.99 -0.13 18.29
N VAL A 309 7.82 -1.39 17.87
CA VAL A 309 6.63 -1.87 17.15
C VAL A 309 5.91 -3.04 17.82
N ASP A 310 6.39 -3.49 18.99
CA ASP A 310 5.84 -4.65 19.72
C ASP A 310 4.34 -4.54 19.99
N ASP A 311 3.85 -3.34 20.32
CA ASP A 311 2.42 -3.09 20.52
C ASP A 311 1.62 -3.17 19.21
N LEU A 312 2.23 -2.80 18.07
CA LEU A 312 1.59 -2.94 16.75
C LEU A 312 1.46 -4.42 16.35
N VAL A 313 2.47 -5.23 16.65
CA VAL A 313 2.42 -6.69 16.45
C VAL A 313 1.43 -7.32 17.42
N THR A 314 1.42 -6.93 18.69
CA THR A 314 0.46 -7.44 19.67
C THR A 314 -0.99 -7.15 19.26
N ARG A 315 -1.24 -5.97 18.65
CA ARG A 315 -2.56 -5.61 18.10
C ARG A 315 -3.05 -6.54 16.97
N THR A 316 -2.17 -7.26 16.28
CA THR A 316 -2.61 -8.24 15.27
C THR A 316 -3.02 -9.59 15.88
N ILE A 317 -2.69 -9.83 17.15
CA ILE A 317 -3.00 -11.09 17.84
C ILE A 317 -4.44 -11.10 18.37
N GLU A 318 -4.96 -9.98 18.86
CA GLU A 318 -6.32 -9.90 19.41
C GLU A 318 -7.41 -10.28 18.38
N PRO A 319 -7.31 -9.94 17.08
CA PRO A 319 -8.24 -10.43 16.07
C PRO A 319 -8.16 -11.93 15.73
N CYS A 320 -7.08 -12.63 16.13
CA CYS A 320 -6.79 -14.02 15.74
C CYS A 320 -7.44 -15.08 16.65
#